data_AF-A0A0F9Y171-F1
#
_entry.id   AF-A0A0F9Y171-F1
#
_cell.length_a   1.000
_cell.length_b   1.000
_cell.length_c   1.000
_cell.angle_alpha   90.00
_cell.angle_beta   90.00
_cell.angle_gamma   90.00
#
_symmetry.space_group_name_H-M   'P 1'
#
loop_
_entity.id
_entity.type
_entity.pdbx_description
1 polymer ?
#
loop_
_entity_poly.entity_id
_entity_poly.type
_entity_poly.pdbx_seq_one_letter_code
_entity_poly.pdbx_strand_id
1 'polypeptide(L)'
;MTQEVIRRHYLEAMGITAWAAKYQLPNALPTEACEWEDSPPDTTPPRARLQALLDDAPAPKRASPEARKPDATVASPSAVRALLKDTQGTDIQDSAHQRPEGQLNPPSDVSNVVEPAAATPAKPLKFSLSCFCIEGRWLVVQAGEMTVQQQQLLVNLLQAAGVQQGALPEVTHFTWPQLVNAFAVEDPLDEAREGLVAFIAGRVSRQGWQLEKLLWWGELGAEQAPLDRVLNVVEAHSQTLSLPVWQGPSLESLLEGTSSKRELWPALKMLGESWARSARSADDH
;
A
#
# COMPACT_ATOMS: atom_id res chain seq x y z
N MET A 1 -11.61 -16.89 1.91
CA MET A 1 -12.22 -15.84 2.76
C MET A 1 -11.82 -16.12 4.20
N THR A 2 -11.19 -15.16 4.87
CA THR A 2 -10.64 -15.36 6.21
C THR A 2 -11.77 -15.38 7.25
N GLN A 3 -11.75 -16.37 8.14
CA GLN A 3 -12.72 -16.56 9.24
C GLN A 3 -12.92 -15.29 10.09
N GLU A 4 -11.87 -14.45 10.15
CA GLU A 4 -11.86 -13.16 10.83
C GLU A 4 -12.83 -12.13 10.24
N VAL A 5 -13.04 -12.15 8.92
CA VAL A 5 -13.99 -11.24 8.26
C VAL A 5 -15.43 -11.58 8.67
N ILE A 6 -15.76 -12.87 8.73
CA ILE A 6 -17.08 -13.36 9.16
C ILE A 6 -17.31 -13.02 10.64
N ARG A 7 -16.31 -13.26 11.48
CA ARG A 7 -16.37 -12.92 12.91
C ARG A 7 -16.62 -11.43 13.14
N ARG A 8 -15.95 -10.56 12.39
CA ARG A 8 -16.14 -9.10 12.49
C ARG A 8 -17.56 -8.67 12.13
N HIS A 9 -18.12 -9.20 11.04
CA HIS A 9 -19.51 -8.89 10.65
C HIS A 9 -20.50 -9.34 11.72
N TYR A 10 -20.27 -10.51 12.35
CA TYR A 10 -21.11 -10.99 13.44
C TYR A 10 -21.02 -10.09 14.68
N LEU A 11 -19.82 -9.67 15.07
CA LEU A 11 -19.62 -8.75 16.20
C LEU A 11 -20.25 -7.38 15.96
N GLU A 12 -20.14 -6.85 14.74
CA GLU A 12 -20.77 -5.60 14.33
C GLU A 12 -22.30 -5.70 14.36
N ALA A 13 -22.87 -6.83 13.89
CA ALA A 13 -24.30 -7.11 13.99
C ALA A 13 -24.81 -7.20 15.45
N MET A 14 -23.94 -7.60 16.38
CA MET A 14 -24.21 -7.62 17.83
C MET A 14 -24.01 -6.24 18.49
N GLY A 15 -23.66 -5.20 17.72
CA GLY A 15 -23.37 -3.86 18.23
C GLY A 15 -22.00 -3.73 18.93
N ILE A 16 -21.12 -4.72 18.78
CA ILE A 16 -19.77 -4.71 19.35
C ILE A 16 -18.81 -4.15 18.31
N THR A 17 -18.30 -2.94 18.56
CA THR A 17 -17.30 -2.32 17.69
C THR A 17 -15.94 -3.00 17.88
N ALA A 18 -15.52 -3.79 16.89
CA ALA A 18 -14.19 -4.40 16.86
C ALA A 18 -13.17 -3.47 16.17
N TRP A 19 -12.08 -3.14 16.86
CA TRP A 19 -10.95 -2.39 16.30
C TRP A 19 -9.88 -3.37 15.84
N ALA A 20 -9.70 -3.47 14.52
CA ALA A 20 -8.64 -4.27 13.92
C ALA A 20 -7.71 -3.37 13.10
N ALA A 21 -6.41 -3.67 13.13
CA ALA A 21 -5.45 -3.00 12.27
C ALA A 21 -5.82 -3.24 10.79
N LYS A 22 -5.89 -2.16 10.00
CA LYS A 22 -6.15 -2.25 8.56
C LYS A 22 -4.95 -2.78 7.78
N TYR A 23 -3.77 -2.72 8.38
CA TYR A 23 -2.49 -3.06 7.75
C TYR A 23 -1.71 -4.00 8.67
N GLN A 24 -1.07 -5.00 8.06
CA GLN A 24 -0.07 -5.84 8.74
C GLN A 24 1.31 -5.39 8.27
N LEU A 25 2.21 -5.12 9.21
CA LEU A 25 3.59 -4.74 8.90
C LEU A 25 4.35 -5.97 8.37
N PRO A 26 5.19 -5.81 7.34
CA PRO A 26 6.06 -6.88 6.88
C PRO A 26 7.04 -7.26 8.00
N ASN A 27 7.26 -8.57 8.20
CA ASN A 27 8.06 -9.15 9.29
C ASN A 27 7.53 -8.97 10.71
N ALA A 28 6.29 -8.50 10.89
CA ALA A 28 5.65 -8.57 12.20
C ALA A 28 5.45 -10.04 12.61
N LEU A 29 5.91 -10.38 13.82
CA LEU A 29 5.58 -11.67 14.45
C LEU A 29 4.05 -11.86 14.45
N PRO A 30 3.56 -13.07 14.14
CA PRO A 30 2.13 -13.37 14.25
C PRO A 30 1.64 -13.01 15.65
N THR A 31 0.55 -12.24 15.73
CA THR A 31 -0.06 -11.96 17.02
C THR A 31 -0.56 -13.27 17.61
N GLU A 32 -0.03 -13.66 18.76
CA GLU A 32 -0.52 -14.82 19.50
C GLU A 32 -1.99 -14.60 19.84
N ALA A 33 -2.81 -15.63 19.64
CA ALA A 33 -4.21 -15.56 20.01
C ALA A 33 -4.27 -15.30 21.52
N CYS A 34 -4.97 -14.25 21.93
CA CYS A 34 -5.17 -13.96 23.34
C CYS A 34 -5.95 -15.14 23.96
N GLU A 35 -5.26 -15.95 24.77
CA GLU A 35 -5.88 -17.01 25.55
C GLU A 35 -6.76 -16.33 26.60
N TRP A 36 -8.07 -16.53 26.47
CA TRP A 36 -8.99 -16.11 27.50
C TRP A 36 -8.81 -17.07 28.67
N GLU A 37 -8.54 -16.54 29.87
CA GLU A 37 -8.61 -17.35 31.08
C GLU A 37 -10.05 -17.86 31.22
N ASP A 38 -10.27 -19.13 30.87
CA ASP A 38 -11.48 -19.85 31.23
C ASP A 38 -11.51 -19.94 32.76
N SER A 39 -12.11 -18.93 33.38
CA SER A 39 -12.41 -18.98 34.80
C SER A 39 -13.21 -20.25 35.05
N PRO A 40 -12.75 -21.16 35.92
CA PRO A 40 -13.48 -22.40 36.17
C PRO A 40 -14.90 -22.02 36.61
N PRO A 41 -15.94 -22.68 36.06
CA PRO A 41 -17.30 -22.33 36.41
C PRO A 41 -17.47 -22.44 37.92
N ASP A 42 -17.95 -21.37 38.55
CA ASP A 42 -18.28 -21.36 39.97
C ASP A 42 -19.08 -22.62 40.30
N THR A 43 -18.61 -23.41 41.26
CA THR A 43 -19.15 -24.72 41.63
C THR A 43 -20.57 -24.66 42.19
N THR A 44 -21.13 -23.47 42.38
CA THR A 44 -22.49 -23.27 42.83
C THR A 44 -23.40 -22.90 41.64
N PRO A 45 -24.40 -23.73 41.33
CA PRO A 45 -25.34 -23.37 40.28
C PRO A 45 -26.04 -22.05 40.65
N PRO A 46 -26.30 -21.14 39.70
CA PRO A 46 -26.80 -19.77 39.97
C PRO A 46 -28.05 -19.74 40.84
N ARG A 47 -28.89 -20.78 40.75
CA ARG A 47 -30.12 -20.95 41.54
C ARG A 47 -29.86 -21.13 43.04
N ALA A 48 -28.80 -21.85 43.41
CA ALA A 48 -28.42 -22.04 44.81
C ALA A 48 -27.84 -20.75 45.42
N ARG A 49 -27.11 -19.96 44.60
CA ARG A 49 -26.59 -18.65 44.99
C ARG A 49 -27.70 -17.63 45.23
N LEU A 50 -28.75 -17.65 44.40
CA LEU A 50 -29.95 -16.83 44.61
C LEU A 50 -30.74 -17.25 45.85
N GLN A 51 -30.89 -18.55 46.12
CA GLN A 51 -31.56 -19.04 47.34
C GLN A 51 -30.80 -18.66 48.61
N ALA A 52 -29.46 -18.76 48.62
CA ALA A 52 -28.66 -18.31 49.75
C ALA A 52 -28.82 -16.80 50.04
N LEU A 53 -28.91 -15.97 48.99
CA LEU A 53 -29.15 -14.54 49.12
C LEU A 53 -30.58 -14.18 49.59
N LEU A 54 -31.55 -15.07 49.34
CA LEU A 54 -32.92 -14.94 49.81
C LEU A 54 -33.08 -15.39 51.27
N ASP A 55 -32.35 -16.44 51.69
CA ASP A 55 -32.35 -16.95 53.06
C ASP A 55 -31.59 -16.02 54.03
N ASP A 56 -30.56 -15.30 53.56
CA ASP A 56 -29.76 -14.35 54.35
C ASP A 56 -30.39 -12.95 54.42
N ALA A 57 -31.57 -12.75 53.81
CA ALA A 57 -32.30 -11.50 53.89
C ALA A 57 -33.05 -11.39 55.24
N PRO A 58 -32.80 -10.37 56.08
CA PRO A 58 -33.49 -10.23 57.35
C PRO A 58 -34.99 -9.98 57.14
N ALA A 59 -35.83 -10.68 57.91
CA ALA A 59 -37.28 -10.65 57.77
C ALA A 59 -37.85 -9.21 57.79
N PRO A 60 -38.69 -8.82 56.83
CA PRO A 60 -39.27 -7.49 56.80
C PRO A 60 -40.24 -7.31 57.96
N LYS A 61 -40.03 -6.25 58.77
CA LYS A 61 -41.03 -5.75 59.73
C LYS A 61 -42.29 -5.37 58.95
N ARG A 62 -43.38 -6.11 59.17
CA ARG A 62 -44.70 -5.82 58.61
C ARG A 62 -45.16 -4.42 59.04
N ALA A 63 -45.14 -3.46 58.11
CA ALA A 63 -46.02 -2.31 58.15
C ALA A 63 -47.28 -2.67 57.34
N SER A 64 -48.45 -2.40 57.92
CA SER A 64 -49.77 -2.69 57.33
C SER A 64 -49.99 -1.96 55.99
N PRO A 65 -50.74 -2.54 55.05
CA PRO A 65 -50.92 -1.98 53.72
C PRO A 65 -52.04 -0.93 53.70
N GLU A 66 -51.74 0.25 53.16
CA GLU A 66 -52.75 1.22 52.74
C GLU A 66 -52.76 1.33 51.22
N ALA A 67 -53.98 1.32 50.67
CA ALA A 67 -54.32 1.06 49.28
C ALA A 67 -53.84 2.15 48.31
N ARG A 68 -53.41 1.74 47.10
CA ARG A 68 -53.34 2.65 45.94
C ARG A 68 -53.73 1.95 44.64
N LYS A 69 -54.66 2.59 43.93
CA LYS A 69 -55.39 2.15 42.73
C LYS A 69 -54.47 2.09 41.48
N PRO A 70 -54.78 1.25 40.48
CA PRO A 70 -54.12 1.31 39.18
C PRO A 70 -54.82 2.31 38.25
N ASP A 71 -54.06 3.24 37.68
CA ASP A 71 -54.48 3.99 36.49
C ASP A 71 -53.91 3.28 35.26
N ALA A 72 -54.80 2.80 34.40
CA ALA A 72 -54.47 2.16 33.14
C ALA A 72 -54.79 3.13 32.00
N THR A 73 -53.76 3.62 31.32
CA THR A 73 -53.89 4.21 29.98
C THR A 73 -53.05 3.39 29.02
N VAL A 74 -53.67 2.36 28.44
CA VAL A 74 -53.13 1.59 27.32
C VAL A 74 -53.45 2.35 26.05
N ALA A 75 -52.43 2.91 25.39
CA ALA A 75 -52.55 3.51 24.07
C ALA A 75 -52.65 2.40 23.00
N SER A 76 -53.75 2.39 22.25
CA SER A 76 -54.05 1.40 21.21
C SER A 76 -53.32 1.69 19.88
N PRO A 77 -52.95 0.65 19.10
CA PRO A 77 -52.06 0.73 17.93
C PRO A 77 -52.70 1.29 16.63
N SER A 78 -53.89 1.88 16.71
CA SER A 78 -54.61 2.43 15.56
C SER A 78 -54.17 3.85 15.15
N ALA A 79 -53.41 4.55 16.00
CA ALA A 79 -52.93 5.91 15.72
C ALA A 79 -51.75 5.99 14.74
N VAL A 80 -51.09 4.87 14.43
CA VAL A 80 -49.88 4.85 13.56
C VAL A 80 -50.21 4.65 12.07
N ARG A 81 -51.43 4.18 11.72
CA ARG A 81 -51.84 3.96 10.31
C ARG A 81 -52.35 5.20 9.58
N ALA A 82 -52.58 6.31 10.29
CA ALA A 82 -53.07 7.55 9.68
C ALA A 82 -51.95 8.47 9.16
N LEU A 83 -50.68 8.15 9.44
CA LEU A 83 -49.51 8.97 9.05
C LEU A 83 -48.77 8.46 7.80
N LEU A 84 -49.23 7.37 7.17
CA LEU A 84 -48.52 6.70 6.06
C LEU A 84 -49.32 6.63 4.75
N LYS A 85 -50.43 7.36 4.63
CA LYS A 85 -51.35 7.23 3.48
C LYS A 85 -51.59 8.48 2.62
N ASP A 86 -50.90 9.59 2.90
CA ASP A 86 -51.10 10.87 2.20
C ASP A 86 -49.90 11.31 1.33
N THR A 87 -49.15 10.36 0.77
CA THR A 87 -48.12 10.66 -0.25
C THR A 87 -48.33 9.81 -1.51
N GLN A 88 -49.44 10.03 -2.22
CA GLN A 88 -49.52 9.73 -3.64
C GLN A 88 -50.10 10.94 -4.38
N GLY A 89 -49.23 11.53 -5.19
CA GLY A 89 -49.51 12.67 -6.04
C GLY A 89 -50.49 12.34 -7.15
N THR A 90 -51.33 13.32 -7.40
CA THR A 90 -52.26 13.49 -8.52
C THR A 90 -51.48 13.66 -9.82
N ASP A 91 -51.78 12.86 -10.85
CA ASP A 91 -51.71 13.30 -12.24
C ASP A 91 -52.61 12.42 -13.12
N ILE A 92 -53.49 13.07 -13.88
CA ILE A 92 -54.43 12.48 -14.84
C ILE A 92 -54.28 13.24 -16.16
N GLN A 93 -53.88 12.50 -17.21
CA GLN A 93 -54.26 12.60 -18.65
C GLN A 93 -53.99 13.92 -19.41
N ASP A 94 -53.79 14.00 -20.73
CA ASP A 94 -53.84 13.07 -21.86
C ASP A 94 -53.24 13.81 -23.07
N SER A 95 -52.89 13.06 -24.13
CA SER A 95 -53.04 13.39 -25.57
C SER A 95 -51.81 13.21 -26.46
N ALA A 96 -51.96 12.20 -27.31
CA ALA A 96 -51.24 11.81 -28.51
C ALA A 96 -50.90 12.94 -29.51
N HIS A 97 -49.81 12.80 -30.27
CA HIS A 97 -49.87 12.67 -31.75
C HIS A 97 -48.52 12.32 -32.43
N GLN A 98 -48.59 11.26 -33.24
CA GLN A 98 -48.04 11.08 -34.60
C GLN A 98 -46.51 11.04 -34.86
N ARG A 99 -46.10 9.84 -35.28
CA ARG A 99 -44.95 9.50 -36.16
C ARG A 99 -45.26 9.95 -37.61
N PRO A 100 -44.25 10.31 -38.41
CA PRO A 100 -44.01 9.52 -39.62
C PRO A 100 -42.52 9.24 -39.89
N GLU A 101 -42.30 8.11 -40.57
CA GLU A 101 -41.02 7.62 -41.08
C GLU A 101 -40.62 8.38 -42.35
N GLY A 102 -39.31 8.56 -42.55
CA GLY A 102 -38.75 9.23 -43.73
C GLY A 102 -37.23 9.05 -43.85
N GLN A 103 -36.84 7.89 -44.37
CA GLN A 103 -35.65 7.55 -45.17
C GLN A 103 -34.65 8.67 -45.55
N LEU A 104 -33.34 8.46 -45.31
CA LEU A 104 -32.21 8.46 -46.27
C LEU A 104 -30.83 8.59 -45.55
N ASN A 105 -29.83 7.94 -46.14
CA ASN A 105 -28.47 7.63 -45.65
C ASN A 105 -27.50 8.84 -45.55
N PRO A 106 -26.27 8.67 -44.99
CA PRO A 106 -25.58 9.63 -44.12
C PRO A 106 -24.59 10.57 -44.85
N PRO A 107 -23.99 11.51 -44.10
CA PRO A 107 -22.56 11.72 -44.21
C PRO A 107 -21.84 11.60 -42.86
N SER A 108 -20.69 10.94 -42.91
CA SER A 108 -19.62 10.91 -41.93
C SER A 108 -19.27 12.32 -41.42
N ASP A 109 -19.06 12.49 -40.11
CA ASP A 109 -17.72 12.71 -39.55
C ASP A 109 -17.75 13.09 -38.06
N VAL A 110 -16.72 12.61 -37.36
CA VAL A 110 -16.22 12.96 -36.01
C VAL A 110 -17.20 13.12 -34.85
N SER A 111 -17.31 12.05 -34.05
CA SER A 111 -17.17 12.16 -32.59
C SER A 111 -16.76 10.80 -32.04
N ASN A 112 -15.44 10.64 -31.92
CA ASN A 112 -14.80 9.54 -31.21
C ASN A 112 -15.09 9.75 -29.71
N VAL A 113 -16.28 9.38 -29.26
CA VAL A 113 -16.55 9.18 -27.83
C VAL A 113 -15.87 7.87 -27.48
N VAL A 114 -14.62 7.97 -27.06
CA VAL A 114 -13.92 6.90 -26.37
C VAL A 114 -14.71 6.65 -25.08
N GLU A 115 -15.60 5.68 -25.17
CA GLU A 115 -16.13 4.97 -24.03
C GLU A 115 -14.95 4.56 -23.13
N PRO A 116 -14.95 4.87 -21.82
CA PRO A 116 -13.88 4.44 -20.94
C PRO A 116 -13.94 2.92 -20.87
N ALA A 117 -13.10 2.28 -21.68
CA ALA A 117 -12.87 0.85 -21.62
C ALA A 117 -12.51 0.52 -20.17
N ALA A 118 -13.40 -0.22 -19.53
CA ALA A 118 -13.26 -0.68 -18.16
C ALA A 118 -11.84 -1.23 -17.98
N ALA A 119 -11.02 -0.49 -17.23
CA ALA A 119 -9.65 -0.86 -16.94
C ALA A 119 -9.68 -2.20 -16.20
N THR A 120 -9.29 -3.26 -16.91
CA THR A 120 -9.01 -4.55 -16.27
C THR A 120 -8.00 -4.29 -15.15
N PRO A 121 -8.28 -4.72 -13.90
CA PRO A 121 -7.40 -4.42 -12.77
C PRO A 121 -6.01 -4.98 -13.07
N ALA A 122 -5.06 -4.07 -13.25
CA ALA A 122 -3.72 -4.41 -13.65
C ALA A 122 -3.04 -5.20 -12.52
N LYS A 123 -2.37 -6.28 -12.90
CA LYS A 123 -1.67 -7.17 -11.96
C LYS A 123 -0.65 -6.34 -11.16
N PRO A 124 -0.61 -6.45 -9.82
CA PRO A 124 0.31 -5.66 -9.01
C PRO A 124 1.75 -6.01 -9.38
N LEU A 125 2.53 -4.98 -9.70
CA LEU A 125 3.95 -5.11 -9.99
C LEU A 125 4.67 -5.55 -8.73
N LYS A 126 5.52 -6.56 -8.85
CA LYS A 126 6.38 -7.05 -7.78
C LYS A 126 7.81 -6.88 -8.21
N PHE A 127 8.59 -6.14 -7.45
CA PHE A 127 10.03 -6.01 -7.67
C PHE A 127 10.74 -5.75 -6.35
N SER A 128 12.00 -6.15 -6.30
CA SER A 128 12.93 -5.77 -5.25
C SER A 128 14.09 -4.99 -5.87
N LEU A 129 14.67 -4.08 -5.10
CA LEU A 129 15.88 -3.36 -5.47
C LEU A 129 16.78 -3.21 -4.26
N SER A 130 18.07 -3.15 -4.54
CA SER A 130 19.11 -2.83 -3.58
C SER A 130 19.71 -1.49 -3.96
N CYS A 131 19.80 -0.57 -2.99
CA CYS A 131 20.39 0.73 -3.22
C CYS A 131 21.23 1.23 -2.04
N PHE A 132 22.23 2.05 -2.35
CA PHE A 132 23.06 2.74 -1.36
C PHE A 132 23.60 4.04 -1.97
N CYS A 133 24.05 4.97 -1.13
CA CYS A 133 24.54 6.26 -1.57
C CYS A 133 26.03 6.43 -1.28
N ILE A 134 26.81 6.80 -2.31
CA ILE A 134 28.24 7.08 -2.21
C ILE A 134 28.43 8.55 -1.79
N GLU A 135 29.05 8.75 -0.63
CA GLU A 135 29.29 10.06 0.02
C GLU A 135 28.06 10.99 0.05
N GLY A 136 26.84 10.43 0.09
CA GLY A 136 25.62 11.23 0.07
C GLY A 136 25.30 11.90 -1.26
N ARG A 137 26.04 11.61 -2.35
CA ARG A 137 25.94 12.31 -3.63
C ARG A 137 25.44 11.45 -4.77
N TRP A 138 25.97 10.24 -4.92
CA TRP A 138 25.59 9.36 -6.03
C TRP A 138 24.78 8.19 -5.50
N LEU A 139 23.59 7.98 -6.04
CA LEU A 139 22.73 6.86 -5.68
C LEU A 139 23.06 5.67 -6.57
N VAL A 140 23.46 4.55 -5.99
CA VAL A 140 23.65 3.30 -6.72
C VAL A 140 22.43 2.43 -6.53
N VAL A 141 21.90 1.89 -7.62
CA VAL A 141 20.71 1.03 -7.61
C VAL A 141 20.95 -0.19 -8.49
N GLN A 142 20.55 -1.35 -7.97
CA GLN A 142 20.54 -2.63 -8.67
C GLN A 142 19.14 -3.27 -8.49
N ALA A 143 18.66 -3.95 -9.53
CA ALA A 143 17.51 -4.83 -9.40
C ALA A 143 17.83 -6.03 -8.49
N GLY A 144 16.87 -6.41 -7.65
CA GLY A 144 16.98 -7.58 -6.79
C GLY A 144 17.81 -7.35 -5.52
N GLU A 145 18.21 -8.46 -4.91
CA GLU A 145 19.12 -8.48 -3.77
C GLU A 145 20.56 -8.53 -4.24
N MET A 146 21.42 -7.70 -3.65
CA MET A 146 22.84 -7.69 -3.98
C MET A 146 23.60 -8.70 -3.11
N THR A 147 24.14 -9.76 -3.72
CA THR A 147 24.94 -10.78 -3.01
C THR A 147 26.27 -10.20 -2.53
N VAL A 148 26.88 -10.83 -1.51
CA VAL A 148 28.18 -10.37 -0.96
C VAL A 148 29.27 -10.27 -2.04
N GLN A 149 29.28 -11.20 -3.00
CA GLN A 149 30.23 -11.18 -4.12
C GLN A 149 29.99 -10.00 -5.07
N GLN A 150 28.73 -9.68 -5.37
CA GLN A 150 28.36 -8.51 -6.17
C GLN A 150 28.75 -7.21 -5.47
N GLN A 151 28.53 -7.11 -4.15
CA GLN A 151 28.96 -5.97 -3.35
C GLN A 151 30.48 -5.78 -3.43
N GLN A 152 31.26 -6.86 -3.23
CA GLN A 152 32.72 -6.81 -3.33
C GLN A 152 33.20 -6.43 -4.73
N LEU A 153 32.58 -6.97 -5.78
CA LEU A 153 32.90 -6.60 -7.15
C LEU A 153 32.65 -5.11 -7.39
N LEU A 154 31.50 -4.61 -6.95
CA LEU A 154 31.12 -3.21 -7.11
C LEU A 154 32.09 -2.28 -6.35
N VAL A 155 32.47 -2.63 -5.12
CA VAL A 155 33.52 -1.91 -4.36
C VAL A 155 34.80 -1.85 -5.18
N ASN A 156 35.28 -2.99 -5.68
CA ASN A 156 36.53 -3.06 -6.42
C ASN A 156 36.47 -2.23 -7.71
N LEU A 157 35.33 -2.23 -8.42
CA LEU A 157 35.14 -1.43 -9.63
C LEU A 157 35.12 0.07 -9.32
N LEU A 158 34.40 0.49 -8.28
CA LEU A 158 34.32 1.90 -7.87
C LEU A 158 35.65 2.42 -7.32
N GLN A 159 36.39 1.58 -6.58
CA GLN A 159 37.74 1.88 -6.11
C GLN A 159 38.71 1.99 -7.29
N ALA A 160 38.66 1.07 -8.24
CA ALA A 160 39.50 1.12 -9.44
C ALA A 160 39.19 2.33 -10.33
N ALA A 161 37.93 2.77 -10.37
CA ALA A 161 37.52 4.01 -11.03
C ALA A 161 37.88 5.28 -10.24
N GLY A 162 38.31 5.16 -8.99
CA GLY A 162 38.64 6.30 -8.12
C GLY A 162 37.43 7.06 -7.59
N VAL A 163 36.25 6.45 -7.59
CA VAL A 163 34.97 7.07 -7.15
C VAL A 163 34.80 6.95 -5.64
N GLN A 164 35.25 5.85 -5.05
CA GLN A 164 35.10 5.59 -3.63
C GLN A 164 36.40 5.06 -3.06
N GLN A 165 36.84 5.62 -1.92
CA GLN A 165 38.00 5.14 -1.18
C GLN A 165 37.53 4.67 0.20
N GLY A 166 37.25 3.37 0.34
CA GLY A 166 36.83 2.79 1.61
C GLY A 166 35.81 1.66 1.48
N ALA A 167 35.18 1.32 2.61
CA ALA A 167 34.13 0.32 2.71
C ALA A 167 32.82 0.82 2.08
N LEU A 168 32.02 -0.10 1.52
CA LEU A 168 30.70 0.22 0.97
C LEU A 168 29.76 0.68 2.11
N PRO A 169 28.96 1.74 1.89
CA PRO A 169 27.89 2.12 2.80
C PRO A 169 26.90 0.97 3.03
N GLU A 170 26.06 1.07 4.04
CA GLU A 170 25.04 0.06 4.29
C GLU A 170 24.09 -0.07 3.08
N VAL A 171 24.00 -1.29 2.53
CA VAL A 171 23.09 -1.59 1.42
C VAL A 171 21.67 -1.66 1.95
N THR A 172 20.79 -0.87 1.35
CA THR A 172 19.38 -0.83 1.73
C THR A 172 18.56 -1.60 0.70
N HIS A 173 17.67 -2.46 1.20
CA HIS A 173 16.78 -3.25 0.37
C HIS A 173 15.38 -2.64 0.38
N PHE A 174 14.80 -2.53 -0.80
CA PHE A 174 13.43 -2.07 -1.01
C PHE A 174 12.67 -3.15 -1.74
N THR A 175 11.51 -3.52 -1.20
CA THR A 175 10.60 -4.50 -1.79
C THR A 175 9.27 -3.84 -2.05
N TRP A 176 8.77 -3.99 -3.27
CA TRP A 176 7.47 -3.51 -3.71
C TRP A 176 6.59 -4.70 -4.11
N PRO A 177 5.29 -4.70 -3.74
CA PRO A 177 4.59 -3.73 -2.89
C PRO A 177 5.04 -3.80 -1.42
N GLN A 178 5.06 -2.66 -0.72
CA GLN A 178 5.37 -2.64 0.72
C GLN A 178 4.27 -3.31 1.57
N LEU A 179 3.05 -3.39 1.03
CA LEU A 179 1.88 -3.97 1.67
C LEU A 179 1.46 -5.24 0.93
N VAL A 180 1.34 -6.35 1.66
CA VAL A 180 1.00 -7.68 1.10
C VAL A 180 -0.40 -7.72 0.49
N ASN A 181 -1.31 -6.83 0.91
CA ASN A 181 -2.67 -6.68 0.39
C ASN A 181 -2.86 -5.30 -0.23
N ALA A 182 -2.14 -4.99 -1.30
CA ALA A 182 -2.48 -3.85 -2.15
C ALA A 182 -3.87 -4.11 -2.77
N PHE A 183 -4.79 -3.15 -2.62
CA PHE A 183 -6.07 -3.17 -3.34
C PHE A 183 -5.81 -3.12 -4.85
N ALA A 184 -6.81 -3.45 -5.67
CA ALA A 184 -6.70 -3.25 -7.10
C ALA A 184 -6.47 -1.76 -7.37
N VAL A 185 -5.24 -1.41 -7.73
CA VAL A 185 -4.82 -0.05 -8.03
C VAL A 185 -5.26 0.28 -9.45
N GLU A 186 -5.78 1.49 -9.66
CA GLU A 186 -6.13 1.96 -11.02
C GLU A 186 -4.89 2.03 -11.92
N ASP A 187 -3.76 2.54 -11.40
CA ASP A 187 -2.45 2.51 -12.07
C ASP A 187 -1.32 1.97 -11.16
N PRO A 188 -0.98 0.67 -11.26
CA PRO A 188 0.10 0.08 -10.47
C PRO A 188 1.51 0.63 -10.77
N LEU A 189 1.74 1.23 -11.95
CA LEU A 189 3.05 1.77 -12.30
C LEU A 189 3.29 3.10 -11.62
N ASP A 190 2.31 3.98 -11.63
CA ASP A 190 2.43 5.30 -11.01
C ASP A 190 2.50 5.20 -9.49
N GLU A 191 1.73 4.31 -8.86
CA GLU A 191 1.88 4.07 -7.41
C GLU A 191 3.28 3.51 -7.06
N ALA A 192 3.83 2.62 -7.89
CA ALA A 192 5.19 2.11 -7.70
C ALA A 192 6.25 3.21 -7.84
N ARG A 193 6.06 4.15 -8.77
CA ARG A 193 6.92 5.33 -8.96
C ARG A 193 6.85 6.23 -7.74
N GLU A 194 5.66 6.61 -7.32
CA GLU A 194 5.44 7.44 -6.12
C GLU A 194 6.02 6.78 -4.87
N GLY A 195 5.82 5.47 -4.71
CA GLY A 195 6.38 4.69 -3.60
C GLY A 195 7.90 4.67 -3.59
N LEU A 196 8.55 4.54 -4.75
CA LEU A 196 10.00 4.62 -4.88
C LEU A 196 10.53 6.02 -4.57
N VAL A 197 9.89 7.06 -5.11
CA VAL A 197 10.24 8.47 -4.85
C VAL A 197 10.12 8.78 -3.37
N ALA A 198 9.02 8.38 -2.73
CA ALA A 198 8.80 8.59 -1.31
C ALA A 198 9.85 7.87 -0.44
N PHE A 199 10.23 6.65 -0.82
CA PHE A 199 11.29 5.91 -0.14
C PHE A 199 12.65 6.62 -0.24
N ILE A 200 13.06 7.02 -1.44
CA ILE A 200 14.33 7.72 -1.66
C ILE A 200 14.31 9.09 -1.00
N ALA A 201 13.24 9.88 -1.16
CA ALA A 201 13.09 11.17 -0.50
C ALA A 201 13.15 11.06 1.03
N GLY A 202 12.55 10.02 1.60
CA GLY A 202 12.64 9.72 3.03
C GLY A 202 14.06 9.43 3.49
N ARG A 203 14.87 8.72 2.68
CA ARG A 203 16.28 8.48 2.96
C ARG A 203 17.11 9.75 2.83
N VAL A 204 16.91 10.50 1.75
CA VAL A 204 17.55 11.79 1.48
C VAL A 204 17.34 12.75 2.64
N SER A 205 16.11 12.88 3.14
CA SER A 205 15.79 13.75 4.28
C SER A 205 16.45 13.30 5.60
N ARG A 206 16.46 12.00 5.89
CA ARG A 206 17.02 11.48 7.17
C ARG A 206 18.55 11.48 7.21
N GLN A 207 19.19 11.25 6.07
CA GLN A 207 20.64 11.13 5.95
C GLN A 207 21.30 12.39 5.38
N GLY A 208 20.52 13.40 5.01
CA GLY A 208 21.01 14.65 4.45
C GLY A 208 21.69 14.49 3.09
N TRP A 209 21.29 13.51 2.29
CA TRP A 209 21.90 13.28 0.97
C TRP A 209 21.59 14.43 0.00
N GLN A 210 22.51 14.71 -0.90
CA GLN A 210 22.38 15.68 -1.99
C GLN A 210 22.62 14.94 -3.31
N LEU A 211 21.58 14.25 -3.79
CA LEU A 211 21.73 13.35 -4.93
C LEU A 211 21.98 14.14 -6.22
N GLU A 212 23.11 13.87 -6.87
CA GLU A 212 23.51 14.49 -8.14
C GLU A 212 23.32 13.54 -9.33
N LYS A 213 23.47 12.23 -9.11
CA LYS A 213 23.48 11.23 -10.18
C LYS A 213 23.00 9.87 -9.68
N LEU A 214 22.33 9.15 -10.56
CA LEU A 214 21.90 7.76 -10.39
C LEU A 214 22.84 6.83 -11.17
N LEU A 215 23.41 5.83 -10.49
CA LEU A 215 24.14 4.72 -11.10
C LEU A 215 23.24 3.49 -11.12
N TRP A 216 22.72 3.15 -12.29
CA TRP A 216 21.84 2.02 -12.50
C TRP A 216 22.63 0.81 -13.02
N TRP A 217 22.64 -0.28 -12.27
CA TRP A 217 23.31 -1.53 -12.63
C TRP A 217 22.25 -2.61 -12.90
N GLY A 218 21.94 -2.83 -14.18
CA GLY A 218 20.89 -3.76 -14.57
C GLY A 218 20.84 -3.96 -16.08
N GLU A 219 20.50 -5.18 -16.50
CA GLU A 219 20.22 -5.49 -17.90
C GLU A 219 18.72 -5.32 -18.17
N LEU A 220 18.35 -4.91 -19.38
CA LEU A 220 16.97 -4.88 -19.82
C LEU A 220 16.47 -6.32 -20.07
N GLY A 221 16.29 -7.09 -18.99
CA GLY A 221 15.78 -8.46 -19.00
C GLY A 221 14.30 -8.54 -18.59
N ALA A 222 13.61 -9.62 -18.96
CA ALA A 222 12.18 -9.80 -18.68
C ALA A 222 11.82 -9.77 -17.18
N GLU A 223 12.75 -10.13 -16.29
CA GLU A 223 12.57 -10.05 -14.83
C GLU A 223 12.85 -8.65 -14.26
N GLN A 224 13.64 -7.82 -14.96
CA GLN A 224 14.00 -6.45 -14.57
C GLN A 224 13.17 -5.38 -15.31
N ALA A 225 12.38 -5.81 -16.31
CA ALA A 225 11.44 -5.02 -17.08
C ALA A 225 10.47 -4.12 -16.26
N PRO A 226 9.96 -4.53 -15.08
CA PRO A 226 9.12 -3.61 -14.30
C PRO A 226 9.93 -2.44 -13.73
N LEU A 227 11.19 -2.65 -13.36
CA LEU A 227 12.00 -1.62 -12.71
C LEU A 227 12.51 -0.57 -13.69
N ASP A 228 12.80 -0.96 -14.93
CA ASP A 228 13.07 -0.01 -16.03
C ASP A 228 11.88 0.94 -16.28
N ARG A 229 10.66 0.39 -16.32
CA ARG A 229 9.42 1.19 -16.46
C ARG A 229 9.18 2.11 -15.26
N VAL A 230 9.54 1.67 -14.06
CA VAL A 230 9.42 2.47 -12.84
C VAL A 230 10.47 3.58 -12.79
N LEU A 231 11.72 3.32 -13.18
CA LEU A 231 12.75 4.37 -13.24
C LEU A 231 12.51 5.35 -14.40
N ASN A 232 11.81 4.91 -15.45
CA ASN A 232 11.42 5.70 -16.61
C ASN A 232 12.60 6.49 -17.17
N VAL A 233 13.63 5.75 -17.63
CA VAL A 233 14.87 6.31 -18.12
C VAL A 233 14.71 6.70 -19.59
N VAL A 234 14.84 8.01 -19.87
CA VAL A 234 14.81 8.57 -21.23
C VAL A 234 16.09 9.38 -21.43
N GLU A 235 16.85 9.10 -22.49
CA GLU A 235 18.08 9.83 -22.84
C GLU A 235 19.09 9.95 -21.67
N ALA A 236 19.31 8.86 -20.92
CA ALA A 236 20.19 8.84 -19.74
C ALA A 236 19.73 9.78 -18.60
N HIS A 237 18.42 10.02 -18.48
CA HIS A 237 17.81 10.75 -17.38
C HIS A 237 16.59 9.99 -16.84
N SER A 238 16.47 9.85 -15.52
CA SER A 238 15.32 9.21 -14.88
C SER A 238 14.27 10.27 -14.64
N GLN A 239 13.11 10.14 -15.28
CA GLN A 239 12.00 11.08 -15.05
C GLN A 239 11.43 10.93 -13.63
N THR A 240 11.43 9.70 -13.09
CA THR A 240 10.90 9.40 -11.77
C THR A 240 11.69 10.09 -10.66
N LEU A 241 13.03 10.08 -10.74
CA LEU A 241 13.89 10.70 -9.74
C LEU A 241 14.39 12.10 -10.15
N SER A 242 14.15 12.51 -11.40
CA SER A 242 14.69 13.75 -11.99
C SER A 242 16.22 13.85 -11.88
N LEU A 243 16.92 12.71 -12.01
CA LEU A 243 18.37 12.59 -11.88
C LEU A 243 18.99 12.07 -13.18
N PRO A 244 20.20 12.56 -13.55
CA PRO A 244 20.96 11.95 -14.63
C PRO A 244 21.35 10.52 -14.25
N VAL A 245 21.22 9.61 -15.21
CA VAL A 245 21.43 8.17 -15.04
C VAL A 245 22.65 7.76 -15.82
N TRP A 246 23.57 7.10 -15.14
CA TRP A 246 24.58 6.28 -15.80
C TRP A 246 24.12 4.82 -15.72
N GLN A 247 24.05 4.15 -16.86
CA GLN A 247 23.65 2.76 -16.96
C GLN A 247 24.88 1.87 -17.16
N GLY A 248 25.03 0.88 -16.29
CA GLY A 248 26.01 -0.19 -16.40
C GLY A 248 25.34 -1.55 -16.64
N PRO A 249 26.10 -2.57 -17.09
CA PRO A 249 25.61 -3.94 -17.23
C PRO A 249 25.23 -4.51 -15.87
N SER A 250 24.48 -5.62 -15.87
CA SER A 250 24.12 -6.30 -14.62
C SER A 250 25.36 -6.83 -13.89
N LEU A 251 25.35 -6.76 -12.55
CA LEU A 251 26.47 -7.25 -11.75
C LEU A 251 26.65 -8.77 -11.87
N GLU A 252 25.59 -9.52 -12.21
CA GLU A 252 25.63 -10.95 -12.50
C GLU A 252 26.43 -11.24 -13.78
N SER A 253 26.09 -10.55 -14.87
CA SER A 253 26.80 -10.63 -16.16
C SER A 253 28.28 -10.28 -16.01
N LEU A 254 28.61 -9.32 -15.14
CA LEU A 254 29.99 -8.98 -14.83
C LEU A 254 30.72 -10.02 -13.99
N LEU A 255 30.03 -10.80 -13.14
CA LEU A 255 30.68 -11.87 -12.38
C LEU A 255 31.07 -13.04 -13.28
N GLU A 256 30.21 -13.37 -14.26
CA GLU A 256 30.41 -14.49 -15.18
C GLU A 256 31.34 -14.13 -16.36
N GLY A 257 31.25 -12.91 -16.88
CA GLY A 257 31.96 -12.45 -18.07
C GLY A 257 33.24 -11.66 -17.77
N THR A 258 34.40 -12.21 -18.11
CA THR A 258 35.68 -11.46 -18.05
C THR A 258 35.82 -10.41 -19.16
N SER A 259 35.24 -10.64 -20.33
CA SER A 259 35.19 -9.67 -21.45
C SER A 259 34.35 -8.45 -21.11
N SER A 260 33.20 -8.65 -20.44
CA SER A 260 32.27 -7.58 -20.04
C SER A 260 32.94 -6.53 -19.14
N LYS A 261 33.86 -6.95 -18.25
CA LYS A 261 34.64 -6.01 -17.41
C LYS A 261 35.57 -5.11 -18.24
N ARG A 262 36.18 -5.65 -19.30
CA ARG A 262 37.10 -4.90 -20.16
C ARG A 262 36.35 -3.87 -21.00
N GLU A 263 35.17 -4.22 -21.49
CA GLU A 263 34.30 -3.31 -22.24
C GLU A 263 33.71 -2.20 -21.37
N LEU A 264 33.45 -2.50 -20.09
CA LEU A 264 32.98 -1.54 -19.10
C LEU A 264 34.05 -0.52 -18.68
N TRP A 265 35.33 -0.88 -18.77
CA TRP A 265 36.43 -0.09 -18.20
C TRP A 265 36.51 1.37 -18.71
N PRO A 266 36.36 1.67 -20.02
CA PRO A 266 36.35 3.05 -20.49
C PRO A 266 35.19 3.87 -19.89
N ALA A 267 34.01 3.28 -19.76
CA ALA A 267 32.85 3.94 -19.16
C ALA A 267 33.07 4.22 -17.66
N LEU A 268 33.68 3.27 -16.93
CA LEU A 268 34.06 3.45 -15.53
C LEU A 268 35.10 4.55 -15.35
N LYS A 269 36.09 4.64 -16.26
CA LYS A 269 37.10 5.70 -16.21
C LYS A 269 36.47 7.09 -16.40
N MET A 270 35.57 7.24 -17.37
CA MET A 270 34.82 8.50 -17.57
C MET A 270 33.96 8.84 -16.35
N LEU A 271 33.36 7.83 -15.72
CA LEU A 271 32.59 7.98 -14.51
C LEU A 271 33.48 8.48 -13.35
N GLY A 272 34.65 7.89 -13.15
CA GLY A 272 35.66 8.37 -12.18
C GLY A 272 36.13 9.80 -12.42
N GLU A 273 36.37 10.18 -13.68
CA GLU A 273 36.71 11.56 -14.04
C GLU A 273 35.56 12.53 -13.71
N SER A 274 34.31 12.11 -13.94
CA SER A 274 33.14 12.92 -13.58
C SER A 274 32.99 13.09 -12.06
N TRP A 275 33.30 12.05 -11.28
CA TRP A 275 33.33 12.11 -9.81
C TRP A 275 34.36 13.15 -9.33
N ALA A 276 35.60 13.05 -9.82
CA ALA A 276 36.66 13.97 -9.44
C ALA A 276 36.36 15.43 -9.84
N ARG A 277 35.68 15.63 -10.98
CA ARG A 277 35.24 16.97 -11.42
C ARG A 277 34.16 17.55 -10.50
N SER A 278 33.15 16.75 -10.15
CA SER A 278 32.09 17.15 -9.22
C SER A 278 32.61 17.40 -7.81
N ALA A 279 33.61 16.65 -7.34
CA ALA A 279 34.27 16.90 -6.05
C ALA A 279 34.96 18.27 -6.02
N ARG A 280 35.72 18.61 -7.07
CA ARG A 280 36.38 19.93 -7.16
C ARG A 280 35.41 21.10 -7.20
N SER A 281 34.27 20.97 -7.87
CA SER A 281 33.26 22.04 -7.89
C SER A 281 32.55 22.22 -6.56
N ALA A 282 32.55 21.20 -5.69
CA ALA A 282 31.94 21.30 -4.35
C ALA A 282 32.87 22.00 -3.35
N ASP A 283 34.20 21.88 -3.50
CA ASP A 283 35.19 22.55 -2.62
C ASP A 283 35.36 24.05 -2.92
N ASP A 284 34.94 24.53 -4.10
CA ASP A 284 35.04 25.94 -4.52
C ASP A 284 33.82 26.81 -4.08
N HIS A 285 32.85 26.24 -3.36
CA HIS A 285 31.64 26.92 -2.87
C HIS A 285 31.57 27.00 -1.35
#